data_AF-A0A848EPT6-F1
#
_entry.id   AF-A0A848EPT6-F1
#
_cell.length_a   1.000
_cell.length_b   1.000
_cell.length_c   1.000
_cell.angle_alpha   90.00
_cell.angle_beta   90.00
_cell.angle_gamma   90.00
#
_symmetry.space_group_name_H-M   'P 1'
#
loop_
_entity.id
_entity.type
_entity.pdbx_description
1 polymer ?
#
loop_
_entity_poly.entity_id
_entity_poly.type
_entity_poly.pdbx_seq_one_letter_code
_entity_poly.pdbx_strand_id
1 'polypeptide(L)'
;MIMFISDFLFMLYIFTFFMTAIVLYKCIRTKKTKIKNIAIILIGVVYLIFYSYDSILVETIQCNRIAVSDAEGLSEKEIVNKILIHEFDHYKSERLFNKNKIFDYTINRIDGPIKIKDNDGMDKNYYDISYSVKTIDPAWIAGNGKNEGLWVNNKSGFFVLIKNNNQYILRHVGGL
;
A
#
# COMPACT_ATOMS: atom_id res chain seq x y z
N MET A 1 -14.66 -18.11 10.86
CA MET A 1 -13.60 -18.99 11.42
C MET A 1 -12.24 -18.29 11.46
N ILE A 2 -11.81 -17.59 10.39
CA ILE A 2 -10.57 -16.80 10.36
C ILE A 2 -10.55 -15.67 11.42
N MET A 3 -11.68 -14.98 11.64
CA MET A 3 -11.81 -13.91 12.64
C MET A 3 -11.59 -14.40 14.09
N PHE A 4 -12.07 -15.61 14.43
CA PHE A 4 -11.89 -16.20 15.77
C PHE A 4 -10.44 -16.62 16.04
N ILE A 5 -9.71 -17.07 15.01
CA ILE A 5 -8.28 -17.39 15.11
C ILE A 5 -7.46 -16.12 15.34
N SER A 6 -7.82 -15.03 14.67
CA SER A 6 -7.25 -13.69 14.89
C SER A 6 -7.42 -13.23 16.34
N ASP A 7 -8.63 -13.30 16.87
CA ASP A 7 -8.92 -12.80 18.22
C ASP A 7 -8.24 -13.64 19.31
N PHE A 8 -8.15 -14.96 19.12
CA PHE A 8 -7.41 -15.85 20.02
C PHE A 8 -5.90 -15.57 20.00
N LEU A 9 -5.31 -15.37 18.82
CA LEU A 9 -3.90 -15.01 18.66
C LEU A 9 -3.60 -13.64 19.28
N PHE A 10 -4.52 -12.69 19.15
CA PHE A 10 -4.42 -11.37 19.76
C PHE A 10 -4.45 -11.45 21.30
N MET A 11 -5.33 -12.25 21.87
CA MET A 11 -5.39 -12.48 23.32
C MET A 11 -4.14 -13.18 23.85
N LEU A 12 -3.62 -14.18 23.12
CA LEU A 12 -2.36 -14.84 23.45
C LEU A 12 -1.17 -13.87 23.40
N TYR A 13 -1.19 -12.95 22.44
CA TYR A 13 -0.19 -11.90 22.30
C TYR A 13 -0.21 -10.93 23.48
N ILE A 14 -1.39 -10.44 23.90
CA ILE A 14 -1.50 -9.57 25.09
C ILE A 14 -1.01 -10.31 26.33
N PHE A 15 -1.37 -11.58 26.49
CA PHE A 15 -0.94 -12.40 27.62
C PHE A 15 0.58 -12.56 27.67
N THR A 16 1.22 -12.85 26.53
CA THR A 16 2.69 -12.97 26.46
C THR A 16 3.38 -11.65 26.73
N PHE A 17 2.85 -10.51 26.27
CA PHE A 17 3.33 -9.18 26.64
C PHE A 17 3.27 -8.95 28.16
N PHE A 18 2.14 -9.24 28.80
CA PHE A 18 1.99 -9.09 30.26
C PHE A 18 2.96 -9.98 31.04
N MET A 19 3.11 -11.25 30.64
CA MET A 19 4.06 -12.16 31.29
C MET A 19 5.50 -11.67 31.16
N THR A 20 5.86 -11.13 29.98
CA THR A 20 7.19 -10.55 29.73
C THR A 20 7.43 -9.30 30.59
N ALA A 21 6.43 -8.43 30.72
CA ALA A 21 6.48 -7.25 31.58
C ALA A 21 6.60 -7.60 33.07
N ILE A 22 5.89 -8.62 33.54
CA ILE A 22 5.99 -9.12 34.93
C ILE A 22 7.40 -9.66 35.21
N VAL A 23 7.97 -10.44 34.29
CA VAL A 23 9.34 -10.95 34.41
C VAL A 23 10.36 -9.81 34.41
N LEU A 24 10.18 -8.81 33.55
CA LEU A 24 10.98 -7.57 33.52
C LEU A 24 10.94 -6.84 34.86
N TYR A 25 9.75 -6.61 35.40
CA TYR A 25 9.55 -5.95 36.69
C TYR A 25 10.25 -6.71 37.82
N LYS A 26 10.13 -8.03 37.84
CA LYS A 26 10.78 -8.89 38.84
C LYS A 26 12.31 -8.88 38.71
N CYS A 27 12.83 -8.85 37.48
CA CYS A 27 14.26 -8.73 37.19
C CYS A 27 14.84 -7.38 37.64
N ILE A 28 14.16 -6.27 37.33
CA ILE A 28 14.56 -4.91 37.74
C ILE A 28 14.55 -4.81 39.28
N ARG A 29 13.47 -5.28 39.92
CA ARG A 29 13.32 -5.26 41.39
C ARG A 29 14.42 -6.03 42.13
N THR A 30 14.94 -7.10 41.54
CA THR A 30 15.95 -7.95 42.17
C THR A 30 17.39 -7.49 41.97
N LYS A 31 17.63 -6.38 41.24
CA LYS A 31 18.97 -5.79 40.93
C LYS A 31 20.00 -6.79 40.36
N LYS A 32 19.57 -7.97 39.91
CA LYS A 32 20.44 -9.08 39.48
C LYS A 32 20.78 -9.04 37.99
N THR A 33 20.22 -8.10 37.25
CA THR A 33 20.27 -8.11 35.79
C THR A 33 21.30 -7.12 35.26
N LYS A 34 22.26 -7.61 34.47
CA LYS A 34 23.19 -6.75 33.72
C LYS A 34 22.40 -5.90 32.72
N ILE A 35 22.81 -4.65 32.52
CA ILE A 35 22.18 -3.69 31.59
C ILE A 35 21.93 -4.29 30.20
N LYS A 36 22.84 -5.16 29.72
CA LYS A 36 22.70 -5.90 28.45
C LYS A 36 21.41 -6.72 28.34
N ASN A 37 20.97 -7.37 29.41
CA ASN A 37 19.76 -8.19 29.40
C ASN A 37 18.49 -7.32 29.37
N ILE A 38 18.51 -6.18 30.05
CA ILE A 38 17.41 -5.21 30.02
C ILE A 38 17.28 -4.63 28.59
N ALA A 39 18.40 -4.31 27.94
CA ALA A 39 18.42 -3.82 26.56
C ALA A 39 17.82 -4.84 25.57
N ILE A 40 18.18 -6.12 25.69
CA ILE A 40 17.64 -7.18 24.82
C ILE A 40 16.11 -7.30 24.98
N ILE A 41 15.60 -7.25 26.21
CA ILE A 41 14.15 -7.35 26.42
C ILE A 41 13.42 -6.11 25.89
N LEU A 42 13.99 -4.92 26.05
CA LEU A 42 13.46 -3.68 25.47
C LEU A 42 13.37 -3.76 23.94
N ILE A 43 14.42 -4.25 23.28
CA ILE A 43 14.40 -4.49 21.82
C ILE A 43 13.29 -5.48 21.45
N GLY A 44 13.17 -6.57 22.21
CA GLY A 44 12.12 -7.57 22.00
C GLY A 44 10.70 -7.00 22.16
N VAL A 45 10.48 -6.15 23.16
CA VAL A 45 9.18 -5.48 23.39
C VAL A 45 8.86 -4.50 22.26
N VAL A 46 9.83 -3.67 21.84
CA VAL A 46 9.64 -2.73 20.72
C VAL A 46 9.32 -3.49 19.42
N TYR A 47 10.06 -4.57 19.15
CA TYR A 47 9.79 -5.44 18.00
C TYR A 47 8.38 -6.04 18.07
N LEU A 48 7.97 -6.53 19.24
CA LEU A 48 6.62 -7.07 19.45
C LEU A 48 5.56 -6.04 19.11
N ILE A 49 5.66 -4.82 19.65
CA ILE A 49 4.69 -3.74 19.45
C ILE A 49 4.59 -3.40 17.95
N PHE A 50 5.74 -3.33 17.28
CA PHE A 50 5.81 -3.03 15.86
C PHE A 50 5.15 -4.13 15.00
N TYR A 51 5.42 -5.40 15.31
CA TYR A 51 4.84 -6.55 14.62
C TYR A 51 3.31 -6.61 14.77
N SER A 52 2.80 -6.34 15.98
CA SER A 52 1.35 -6.34 16.22
C SER A 52 0.64 -5.17 15.59
N TYR A 53 1.26 -3.98 15.59
CA TYR A 53 0.73 -2.86 14.83
C TYR A 53 0.57 -3.24 13.36
N ASP A 54 1.57 -3.90 12.78
CA ASP A 54 1.55 -4.24 11.35
C ASP A 54 0.56 -5.36 10.99
N SER A 55 0.40 -6.35 11.88
CA SER A 55 -0.45 -7.53 11.70
C SER A 55 -1.97 -7.26 11.68
N ILE A 56 -2.43 -6.07 12.04
CA ILE A 56 -3.87 -5.73 12.01
C ILE A 56 -4.33 -5.68 10.55
N LEU A 57 -5.23 -6.58 10.15
CA LEU A 57 -5.83 -6.59 8.82
C LEU A 57 -6.58 -5.27 8.57
N VAL A 58 -6.08 -4.46 7.63
CA VAL A 58 -6.78 -3.25 7.15
C VAL A 58 -7.64 -3.66 5.95
N GLU A 59 -8.88 -3.18 5.93
CA GLU A 59 -9.80 -3.42 4.82
C GLU A 59 -9.22 -2.93 3.49
N THR A 60 -9.49 -3.66 2.42
CA THR A 60 -9.05 -3.28 1.08
C THR A 60 -9.82 -2.05 0.60
N ILE A 61 -9.20 -0.88 0.66
CA ILE A 61 -9.76 0.35 0.09
C ILE A 61 -9.62 0.30 -1.43
N GLN A 62 -10.73 0.42 -2.15
CA GLN A 62 -10.72 0.61 -3.60
C GLN A 62 -10.26 2.04 -3.92
N CYS A 63 -8.96 2.20 -4.18
CA CYS A 63 -8.33 3.51 -4.40
C CYS A 63 -8.33 3.96 -5.87
N ASN A 64 -8.60 3.04 -6.80
CA ASN A 64 -8.61 3.28 -8.24
C ASN A 64 -9.89 3.97 -8.75
N ARG A 65 -10.59 4.71 -7.87
CA ARG A 65 -11.86 5.37 -8.19
C ARG A 65 -11.99 6.71 -7.48
N ILE A 66 -12.74 7.62 -8.08
CA ILE A 66 -13.21 8.87 -7.45
C ILE A 66 -14.69 9.08 -7.73
N ALA A 67 -15.39 9.77 -6.83
CA ALA A 67 -16.80 10.11 -7.05
C ALA A 67 -16.94 11.13 -8.20
N VAL A 68 -18.07 11.11 -8.90
CA VAL A 68 -18.35 12.09 -9.98
C VAL A 68 -18.41 13.52 -9.44
N SER A 69 -18.89 13.71 -8.20
CA SER A 69 -18.87 15.00 -7.51
C SER A 69 -17.46 15.56 -7.33
N ASP A 70 -16.49 14.69 -7.00
CA ASP A 70 -15.10 15.09 -6.77
C ASP A 70 -14.32 15.34 -8.07
N ALA A 71 -14.95 14.99 -9.20
CA ALA A 71 -14.45 15.13 -10.55
C ALA A 71 -15.10 16.30 -11.32
N GLU A 72 -16.05 17.01 -10.71
CA GLU A 72 -16.78 18.08 -11.37
C GLU A 72 -15.84 19.22 -11.79
N GLY A 73 -15.91 19.61 -13.07
CA GLY A 73 -15.05 20.65 -13.64
C GLY A 73 -13.63 20.20 -14.02
N LEU A 74 -13.25 18.95 -13.75
CA LEU A 74 -11.95 18.40 -14.14
C LEU A 74 -11.99 17.81 -15.56
N SER A 75 -10.90 17.97 -16.31
CA SER A 75 -10.66 17.22 -17.54
C SER A 75 -10.42 15.73 -17.23
N GLU A 76 -10.65 14.86 -18.22
CA GLU A 76 -10.42 13.42 -18.01
C GLU A 76 -8.97 13.09 -17.61
N LYS A 77 -7.99 13.81 -18.16
CA LYS A 77 -6.57 13.66 -17.80
C LYS A 77 -6.32 14.06 -16.33
N GLU A 78 -6.97 15.11 -15.84
CA GLU A 78 -6.90 15.49 -14.43
C GLU A 78 -7.58 14.47 -13.52
N ILE A 79 -8.71 13.90 -13.95
CA ILE A 79 -9.38 12.80 -13.25
C ILE A 79 -8.45 11.60 -13.12
N VAL A 80 -7.80 11.18 -14.21
CA VAL A 80 -6.81 10.09 -14.20
C VAL A 80 -5.67 10.41 -13.22
N ASN A 81 -5.11 11.62 -13.31
CA ASN A 81 -4.02 12.03 -12.40
C ASN A 81 -4.46 12.00 -10.93
N LYS A 82 -5.67 12.47 -10.63
CA LYS A 82 -6.22 12.48 -9.26
C LYS A 82 -6.43 11.07 -8.72
N ILE A 83 -6.92 10.14 -9.54
CA ILE A 83 -7.05 8.72 -9.18
C ILE A 83 -5.67 8.11 -8.87
N LEU A 84 -4.67 8.34 -9.74
CA LEU A 84 -3.31 7.83 -9.54
C LEU A 84 -2.67 8.37 -8.26
N ILE A 85 -2.80 9.68 -8.01
CA ILE A 85 -2.29 10.31 -6.78
C ILE A 85 -2.94 9.67 -5.56
N HIS A 86 -4.27 9.54 -5.56
CA HIS A 86 -5.00 8.93 -4.46
C HIS A 86 -4.56 7.47 -4.21
N GLU A 87 -4.35 6.69 -5.26
CA GLU A 87 -3.86 5.31 -5.18
C GLU A 87 -2.43 5.22 -4.64
N PHE A 88 -1.50 6.02 -5.17
CA PHE A 88 -0.11 6.00 -4.72
C PHE A 88 0.07 6.61 -3.33
N ASP A 89 -0.68 7.64 -2.96
CA ASP A 89 -0.68 8.19 -1.60
C ASP A 89 -1.21 7.17 -0.60
N HIS A 90 -2.24 6.40 -0.97
CA HIS A 90 -2.69 5.28 -0.14
C HIS A 90 -1.55 4.28 0.07
N TYR A 91 -0.92 3.79 -1.00
CA TYR A 91 0.23 2.87 -0.89
C TYR A 91 1.42 3.47 -0.14
N LYS A 92 1.61 4.79 -0.20
CA LYS A 92 2.63 5.51 0.56
C LYS A 92 2.27 5.65 2.04
N SER A 93 0.98 5.71 2.38
CA SER A 93 0.48 5.76 3.76
C SER A 93 0.39 4.40 4.45
N GLU A 94 0.38 3.31 3.67
CA GLU A 94 0.30 1.94 4.18
C GLU A 94 1.43 1.60 5.16
N ARG A 95 1.25 0.53 5.92
CA ARG A 95 2.27 0.10 6.89
C ARG A 95 3.49 -0.53 6.21
N LEU A 96 4.58 -0.66 6.98
CA LEU A 96 5.90 -0.98 6.41
C LEU A 96 5.96 -2.35 5.74
N PHE A 97 5.29 -3.38 6.28
CA PHE A 97 5.29 -4.71 5.69
C PHE A 97 4.02 -5.02 4.88
N ASN A 98 3.25 -3.99 4.51
CA ASN A 98 2.21 -4.17 3.51
C ASN A 98 2.86 -4.44 2.14
N LYS A 99 2.41 -5.49 1.45
CA LYS A 99 2.90 -5.88 0.12
C LYS A 99 2.84 -4.76 -0.94
N ASN A 100 1.91 -3.83 -0.78
CA ASN A 100 1.74 -2.72 -1.72
C ASN A 100 2.51 -1.47 -1.27
N LYS A 101 3.21 -1.51 -0.14
CA LYS A 101 3.90 -0.35 0.43
C LYS A 101 4.90 0.23 -0.57
N ILE A 102 4.83 1.55 -0.72
CA ILE A 102 5.86 2.34 -1.37
C ILE A 102 6.36 3.42 -0.40
N PHE A 103 7.60 3.85 -0.60
CA PHE A 103 8.21 4.96 0.14
C PHE A 103 8.03 6.28 -0.59
N ASP A 104 8.03 6.24 -1.92
CA ASP A 104 7.84 7.42 -2.75
C ASP A 104 7.41 7.03 -4.16
N TYR A 105 6.92 7.99 -4.93
CA TYR A 105 6.53 7.77 -6.31
C TYR A 105 6.70 9.01 -7.18
N THR A 106 6.68 8.81 -8.49
CA THR A 106 6.65 9.88 -9.48
C THR A 106 5.77 9.42 -10.64
N ILE A 107 4.80 10.24 -11.02
CA ILE A 107 4.03 10.04 -12.25
C ILE A 107 4.82 10.71 -13.37
N ASN A 108 5.45 9.91 -14.23
CA ASN A 108 6.37 10.41 -15.26
C ASN A 108 5.59 10.95 -16.47
N ARG A 109 4.51 10.26 -16.85
CA ARG A 109 3.73 10.56 -18.05
C ARG A 109 2.30 10.07 -17.94
N ILE A 110 1.37 10.87 -18.45
CA ILE A 110 -0.02 10.49 -18.70
C ILE A 110 -0.36 10.97 -20.11
N ASP A 111 -0.37 10.05 -21.06
CA ASP A 111 -0.71 10.31 -22.46
C ASP A 111 -2.09 9.75 -22.78
N GLY A 112 -2.88 10.52 -23.52
CA GLY A 112 -4.25 10.19 -23.88
C GLY A 112 -5.21 11.37 -23.72
N PRO A 113 -6.52 11.17 -23.97
CA PRO A 113 -7.12 9.89 -24.33
C PRO A 113 -6.75 9.45 -25.75
N ILE A 114 -6.24 8.22 -25.89
CA ILE A 114 -6.10 7.54 -27.18
C ILE A 114 -7.45 6.90 -27.47
N LYS A 115 -8.17 7.45 -28.45
CA LYS A 115 -9.48 6.91 -28.86
C LYS A 115 -9.26 5.75 -29.81
N ILE A 116 -9.53 4.53 -29.33
CA ILE A 116 -9.56 3.34 -30.17
C ILE A 116 -11.02 2.95 -30.31
N LYS A 117 -11.49 2.81 -31.56
CA LYS A 117 -12.80 2.23 -31.83
C LYS A 117 -12.70 0.74 -31.57
N ASP A 118 -13.33 0.26 -30.50
CA ASP A 118 -13.55 -1.17 -30.33
C ASP A 118 -14.54 -1.66 -31.41
N ASN A 119 -14.45 -2.95 -31.75
CA ASN A 119 -15.38 -3.61 -32.69
C ASN A 119 -16.86 -3.51 -32.25
N ASP A 120 -17.11 -3.23 -30.97
CA ASP A 120 -18.45 -3.00 -30.38
C ASP A 120 -18.94 -1.55 -30.48
N GLY A 121 -18.18 -0.64 -31.11
CA GLY A 121 -18.61 0.75 -31.36
C GLY A 121 -18.60 1.67 -30.13
N MET A 122 -18.10 1.22 -28.99
CA MET A 122 -17.89 2.06 -27.79
C MET A 122 -16.50 2.71 -27.83
N ASP A 123 -16.45 4.03 -27.77
CA ASP A 123 -15.20 4.78 -27.60
C ASP A 123 -14.63 4.51 -26.20
N LYS A 124 -13.58 3.69 -26.10
CA LYS A 124 -12.78 3.58 -24.88
C LYS A 124 -11.65 4.58 -24.93
N ASN A 125 -11.55 5.39 -23.89
CA ASN A 125 -10.44 6.33 -23.71
C ASN A 125 -9.29 5.59 -23.01
N TYR A 126 -8.30 5.22 -23.82
CA TYR A 126 -7.06 4.59 -23.33
C TYR A 126 -6.06 5.66 -22.91
N TYR A 127 -5.34 5.36 -21.85
CA TYR A 127 -4.28 6.19 -21.30
C TYR A 127 -2.99 5.36 -21.22
N ASP A 128 -1.92 5.85 -21.84
CA ASP A 128 -0.57 5.32 -21.63
C ASP A 128 0.06 6.08 -20.46
N ILE A 129 0.28 5.36 -19.37
CA ILE A 129 0.72 5.93 -18.11
C ILE A 129 2.08 5.34 -17.77
N SER A 130 3.05 6.21 -17.50
CA SER A 130 4.34 5.82 -16.94
C SER A 130 4.54 6.41 -15.56
N TYR A 131 5.02 5.59 -14.64
CA TYR A 131 5.29 5.97 -13.26
C TYR A 131 6.53 5.26 -12.73
N SER A 132 7.11 5.82 -11.68
CA SER A 132 8.23 5.27 -10.93
C SER A 132 7.83 5.15 -9.47
N VAL A 133 8.23 4.07 -8.81
CA VAL A 133 7.96 3.85 -7.38
C VAL A 133 9.24 3.47 -6.65
N LYS A 134 9.38 3.95 -5.41
CA LYS A 134 10.45 3.55 -4.50
C LYS A 134 9.90 2.54 -3.52
N THR A 135 10.45 1.33 -3.48
CA THR A 135 9.94 0.25 -2.63
C THR A 135 11.03 -0.78 -2.33
N ILE A 136 10.80 -1.56 -1.27
CA ILE A 136 11.56 -2.77 -0.95
C ILE A 136 10.72 -4.03 -1.20
N ASP A 137 9.43 -3.86 -1.52
CA ASP A 137 8.51 -4.97 -1.64
C ASP A 137 8.66 -5.66 -3.00
N PRO A 138 8.85 -6.98 -3.03
CA PRO A 138 9.01 -7.73 -4.28
C PRO A 138 7.74 -7.76 -5.15
N ALA A 139 6.56 -7.40 -4.63
CA ALA A 139 5.34 -7.32 -5.41
C ALA A 139 5.40 -6.22 -6.50
N TRP A 140 6.18 -5.16 -6.28
CA TRP A 140 6.44 -4.11 -7.26
C TRP A 140 7.53 -4.53 -8.25
N ILE A 141 7.23 -5.54 -9.08
CA ILE A 141 8.15 -6.01 -10.12
C ILE A 141 8.25 -4.97 -11.23
N ALA A 142 9.47 -4.71 -11.72
CA ALA A 142 9.72 -3.77 -12.81
C ALA A 142 8.89 -4.04 -14.06
N GLY A 143 8.84 -5.30 -14.54
CA GLY A 143 8.26 -5.61 -15.85
C GLY A 143 9.03 -4.87 -16.95
N ASN A 144 8.35 -4.01 -17.71
CA ASN A 144 8.96 -3.06 -18.66
C ASN A 144 9.79 -1.92 -18.04
N GLY A 145 9.73 -1.72 -16.73
CA GLY A 145 10.52 -0.71 -16.04
C GLY A 145 11.99 -1.11 -15.86
N LYS A 146 12.75 -0.28 -15.14
CA LYS A 146 14.16 -0.54 -14.77
C LYS A 146 14.35 -0.43 -13.27
N ASN A 147 15.09 -1.37 -12.69
CA ASN A 147 15.46 -1.32 -11.27
C ASN A 147 16.75 -0.52 -11.09
N GLU A 148 16.71 0.51 -10.25
CA GLU A 148 17.86 1.32 -9.84
C GLU A 148 17.85 1.50 -8.32
N GLY A 149 18.58 0.63 -7.63
CA GLY A 149 18.54 0.55 -6.16
C GLY A 149 17.15 0.17 -5.66
N LEU A 150 16.54 1.04 -4.85
CA LEU A 150 15.17 0.86 -4.35
C LEU A 150 14.10 1.41 -5.30
N TRP A 151 14.49 1.94 -6.45
CA TRP A 151 13.56 2.50 -7.42
C TRP A 151 13.24 1.50 -8.51
N VAL A 152 11.95 1.40 -8.81
CA VAL A 152 11.40 0.79 -10.01
C VAL A 152 11.00 1.95 -10.93
N ASN A 153 11.86 2.25 -11.89
CA ASN A 153 11.76 3.41 -12.75
C ASN A 153 11.01 3.11 -14.04
N ASN A 154 10.23 4.09 -14.51
CA ASN A 154 9.59 4.09 -15.83
C ASN A 154 8.73 2.86 -16.11
N LYS A 155 8.10 2.29 -15.08
CA LYS A 155 7.09 1.27 -15.29
C LYS A 155 5.94 1.90 -16.08
N SER A 156 5.43 1.21 -17.08
CA SER A 156 4.36 1.73 -17.93
C SER A 156 3.24 0.73 -18.17
N GLY A 157 2.04 1.23 -18.44
CA GLY A 157 0.89 0.41 -18.74
C GLY A 157 -0.23 1.21 -19.39
N PHE A 158 -1.12 0.50 -20.05
CA PHE A 158 -2.35 1.03 -20.60
C PHE A 158 -3.47 0.91 -19.58
N PHE A 159 -4.20 2.01 -19.44
CA PHE A 159 -5.32 2.14 -18.52
C PHE A 159 -6.55 2.63 -19.27
N VAL A 160 -7.73 2.22 -18.81
CA VAL A 160 -9.01 2.73 -19.31
C VAL A 160 -9.71 3.45 -18.18
N LEU A 161 -10.15 4.67 -18.46
CA LEU A 161 -11.03 5.42 -17.57
C LEU A 161 -12.48 5.06 -17.88
N ILE A 162 -13.15 4.41 -16.95
CA ILE A 162 -14.56 4.02 -17.07
C ILE A 162 -15.39 4.96 -16.20
N LYS A 163 -16.35 5.65 -16.82
CA LYS A 163 -17.35 6.43 -16.11
C LYS A 163 -18.59 5.58 -15.85
N ASN A 164 -18.92 5.40 -14.58
CA ASN A 164 -20.22 4.88 -14.14
C ASN A 164 -21.07 6.04 -13.58
N ASN A 165 -22.35 5.80 -13.30
CA ASN A 165 -23.28 6.85 -12.85
C ASN A 165 -22.78 7.69 -11.66
N ASN A 166 -22.05 7.07 -10.71
CA ASN A 166 -21.65 7.73 -9.47
C ASN A 166 -20.13 7.86 -9.29
N GLN A 167 -19.32 7.25 -10.15
CA GLN A 167 -17.87 7.19 -9.96
C GLN A 167 -17.11 7.03 -11.28
N TYR A 168 -15.91 7.59 -11.31
CA TYR A 168 -14.89 7.27 -12.31
C TYR A 168 -13.99 6.16 -11.76
N ILE A 169 -13.68 5.16 -12.59
CA ILE A 169 -12.82 4.03 -12.23
C ILE A 169 -11.71 3.92 -13.24
N LEU A 170 -10.46 3.92 -12.78
CA LEU A 170 -9.29 3.66 -13.60
C LEU A 170 -8.97 2.16 -13.54
N ARG A 171 -8.90 1.51 -14.70
CA ARG A 171 -8.57 0.07 -14.79
C ARG A 171 -7.32 -0.13 -15.62
N HIS A 172 -6.35 -0.85 -15.07
CA HIS A 172 -5.24 -1.38 -15.85
C HIS A 172 -5.74 -2.46 -16.81
N VAL A 173 -5.44 -2.32 -18.10
CA VAL A 173 -5.90 -3.23 -19.17
C VAL A 173 -4.77 -4.02 -19.82
N GLY A 174 -3.51 -3.66 -19.55
CA GLY A 174 -2.35 -4.37 -20.06
C GLY A 174 -1.14 -3.45 -20.20
N GLY A 175 0.01 -4.04 -20.48
CA GLY A 175 1.27 -3.33 -20.63
C GLY A 175 2.36 -4.35 -20.94
N LEU A 176 3.40 -3.91 -21.67
CA LEU A 176 4.59 -4.73 -21.95
C LEU A 176 5.39 -5.02 -20.67
#